data_AF-A0A4V1SB12-F1
#
_entry.id   AF-A0A4V1SB12-F1
#
_cell.length_a   1.000
_cell.length_b   1.000
_cell.length_c   1.000
_cell.angle_alpha   90.00
_cell.angle_beta   90.00
_cell.angle_gamma   90.00
#
_symmetry.space_group_name_H-M   'P 1'
#
loop_
_entity.id
_entity.type
_entity.pdbx_description
1 polymer ?
#
loop_
_entity_poly.entity_id
_entity_poly.type
_entity_poly.pdbx_seq_one_letter_code
_entity_poly.pdbx_strand_id
1 'polypeptide(L)'
;MARITPLHLIPALIAAASHAGEITIERRPFHIDRTVSATVLPDPGGCQLVRLDPAAWGDFTIIDIAAHGASVKKGETLVRFETDEIDRKLVDSRRALESGRLALAQAEQEAKLREETTPHKLEAARKAA
;
A
#
# COMPACT_ATOMS: atom_id res chain seq x y z
N MET A 1 -72.01 -3.56 61.11
CA MET A 1 -72.43 -2.29 60.46
C MET A 1 -71.99 -1.13 61.33
N ALA A 2 -70.78 -0.62 61.13
CA ALA A 2 -70.29 0.59 61.82
C ALA A 2 -70.55 1.79 60.92
N ARG A 3 -71.31 2.78 61.41
CA ARG A 3 -71.65 4.01 60.68
C ARG A 3 -70.42 4.92 60.68
N ILE A 4 -69.78 5.08 59.52
CA ILE A 4 -68.61 5.95 59.35
C ILE A 4 -69.11 7.35 59.00
N THR A 5 -69.03 8.27 59.97
CA THR A 5 -69.33 9.69 59.83
C THR A 5 -68.25 10.40 59.00
N PRO A 6 -68.61 11.37 58.13
CA PRO A 6 -67.67 12.03 57.19
C PRO A 6 -66.62 12.94 57.87
N LEU A 7 -66.72 13.15 59.18
CA LEU A 7 -65.82 14.04 59.93
C LEU A 7 -64.43 13.43 60.19
N HIS A 8 -64.28 12.10 60.05
CA HIS A 8 -62.99 11.42 60.24
C HIS A 8 -62.18 11.26 58.94
N LEU A 9 -62.68 11.75 57.80
CA LEU A 9 -61.95 11.71 56.53
C LEU A 9 -60.93 12.85 56.39
N ILE A 10 -61.14 13.95 57.12
CA ILE A 10 -60.32 15.17 57.02
C ILE A 10 -58.92 15.03 57.64
N PRO A 11 -58.72 14.40 58.83
CA PRO A 11 -57.37 14.26 59.39
C PRO A 11 -56.51 13.26 58.60
N ALA A 12 -57.12 12.25 57.96
CA ALA A 12 -56.41 11.26 57.15
C ALA A 12 -55.85 11.86 55.85
N LEU A 13 -56.54 12.84 55.26
CA LEU A 13 -56.10 13.53 54.04
C LEU A 13 -54.89 14.44 54.29
N ILE A 14 -54.80 15.05 55.48
CA ILE A 14 -53.69 15.94 55.86
C ILE A 14 -52.41 15.14 56.15
N ALA A 15 -52.53 13.94 56.74
CA ALA A 15 -51.38 13.07 57.00
C ALA A 15 -50.72 12.56 55.71
N ALA A 16 -51.48 12.36 54.63
CA ALA A 16 -50.94 11.93 53.34
C ALA A 16 -50.19 13.07 52.60
N ALA A 17 -50.62 14.32 52.76
CA ALA A 17 -50.00 15.48 52.10
C ALA A 17 -48.69 15.96 52.76
N SER A 18 -48.38 15.49 53.99
CA SER A 18 -47.23 15.96 54.78
C SER A 18 -45.92 15.17 54.56
N HIS A 19 -45.89 14.18 53.67
CA HIS A 19 -44.65 13.50 53.30
C HIS A 19 -43.94 14.29 52.19
N ALA A 20 -43.62 15.55 52.48
CA ALA A 20 -42.60 16.29 51.74
C ALA A 20 -41.26 15.64 52.09
N GLY A 21 -40.90 14.58 51.35
CA GLY A 21 -39.63 13.89 51.52
C GLY A 21 -38.48 14.83 51.18
N GLU A 22 -37.87 15.41 52.19
CA GLU A 22 -36.68 16.24 52.05
C GLU A 22 -35.48 15.33 51.79
N ILE A 23 -35.06 15.25 50.53
CA ILE A 23 -33.86 14.50 50.14
C ILE A 23 -32.68 15.46 50.24
N THR A 24 -31.89 15.32 51.30
CA THR A 24 -30.64 16.08 51.46
C THR A 24 -29.60 15.57 50.46
N ILE A 25 -29.30 16.37 49.45
CA ILE A 25 -28.32 16.04 48.40
C ILE A 25 -26.92 16.43 48.89
N GLU A 26 -26.12 15.43 49.29
CA GLU A 26 -24.71 15.64 49.60
C GLU A 26 -23.87 15.77 48.33
N ARG A 27 -23.12 16.86 48.20
CA ARG A 27 -22.20 17.07 47.06
C ARG A 27 -20.93 16.25 47.27
N ARG A 28 -20.90 15.06 46.66
CA ARG A 28 -19.68 14.25 46.49
C ARG A 28 -19.19 14.37 45.06
N PRO A 29 -17.87 14.30 44.79
CA PRO A 29 -17.37 14.23 43.42
C PRO A 29 -17.92 12.96 42.78
N PHE A 30 -18.66 13.13 41.68
CA PHE A 30 -19.23 12.04 40.91
C PHE A 30 -18.67 12.10 39.49
N HIS A 31 -18.29 10.94 38.96
CA HIS A 31 -17.79 10.81 37.60
C HIS A 31 -18.92 10.27 36.71
N ILE A 32 -19.08 10.87 35.54
CA ILE A 32 -20.02 10.42 34.52
C ILE A 32 -19.19 9.77 33.42
N ASP A 33 -19.12 8.45 33.45
CA ASP A 33 -18.42 7.69 32.41
C ASP A 33 -19.35 7.55 31.19
N ARG A 34 -18.92 8.10 30.05
CA ARG A 34 -19.61 7.98 28.77
C ARG A 34 -18.85 6.98 27.91
N THR A 35 -19.47 5.83 27.66
CA THR A 35 -18.90 4.84 26.74
C THR A 35 -19.30 5.22 25.32
N VAL A 36 -18.32 5.56 24.49
CA VAL A 36 -18.52 5.84 23.07
C VAL A 36 -17.93 4.70 22.27
N SER A 37 -18.75 4.08 21.42
CA SER A 37 -18.29 3.05 20.50
C SER A 37 -17.63 3.72 19.29
N ALA A 38 -16.31 3.81 19.31
CA ALA A 38 -15.51 4.35 18.21
C ALA A 38 -14.64 3.26 17.58
N THR A 39 -14.41 3.34 16.27
CA THR A 39 -13.46 2.50 15.55
C THR A 39 -12.20 3.32 15.28
N VAL A 40 -11.05 2.80 15.70
CA VAL A 40 -9.76 3.45 15.42
C VAL A 40 -9.35 3.12 14.00
N LEU A 41 -9.28 4.14 13.15
CA LEU A 41 -8.72 4.03 11.81
C LEU A 41 -7.24 4.47 11.83
N PRO A 42 -6.37 3.85 11.02
CA PRO A 42 -5.01 4.34 10.84
C PRO A 42 -5.02 5.78 10.33
N ASP A 43 -4.09 6.61 10.82
CA ASP A 43 -3.94 7.99 10.37
C ASP A 43 -3.71 8.03 8.85
N PRO A 44 -4.54 8.74 8.06
CA PRO A 44 -4.37 8.86 6.62
C PRO A 44 -3.02 9.50 6.22
N GLY A 45 -2.35 10.22 7.13
CA GLY A 45 -0.99 10.74 6.92
C GLY A 45 0.13 9.76 7.23
N GLY A 46 -0.12 8.77 8.09
CA GLY A 46 0.90 7.82 8.59
C GLY A 46 0.83 6.42 7.97
N CYS A 47 -0.29 6.06 7.34
CA CYS A 47 -0.51 4.72 6.80
C CYS A 47 -0.85 4.80 5.31
N GLN A 48 0.17 4.65 4.46
CA GLN A 48 -0.03 4.56 3.02
C GLN A 48 -0.32 3.11 2.63
N LEU A 49 -1.50 2.86 2.06
CA LEU A 49 -1.86 1.54 1.56
C LEU A 49 -0.97 1.19 0.36
N VAL A 50 -0.09 0.21 0.55
CA VAL A 50 0.73 -0.36 -0.52
C VAL A 50 0.06 -1.64 -1.00
N ARG A 51 -0.66 -1.55 -2.13
CA ARG A 51 -1.22 -2.72 -2.82
C ARG A 51 -0.27 -3.13 -3.95
N LEU A 52 0.16 -4.39 -3.94
CA LEU A 52 1.00 -4.95 -5.00
C LEU A 52 0.09 -5.68 -6.00
N ASP A 53 -0.14 -5.08 -7.16
CA ASP A 53 -0.85 -5.70 -8.29
C ASP A 53 0.15 -5.94 -9.47
N PRO A 54 1.03 -6.95 -9.39
CA PRO A 54 1.90 -7.30 -10.50
C PRO A 54 1.07 -7.88 -11.65
N ALA A 55 1.47 -7.52 -12.88
CA ALA A 55 0.79 -7.94 -14.11
C ALA A 55 0.91 -9.44 -14.40
N ALA A 56 1.93 -10.10 -13.85
CA ALA A 56 2.16 -11.54 -13.98
C ALA A 56 2.69 -12.08 -12.65
N TRP A 57 1.89 -12.91 -11.99
CA TRP A 57 2.27 -13.61 -10.76
C TRP A 57 2.92 -14.98 -11.04
N GLY A 58 2.59 -15.60 -12.18
CA GLY A 58 2.91 -17.01 -12.43
C GLY A 58 4.35 -17.31 -12.81
N ASP A 59 5.09 -16.30 -13.31
CA ASP A 59 6.42 -16.51 -13.88
C ASP A 59 7.56 -16.32 -12.89
N PHE A 60 7.27 -15.87 -11.66
CA PHE A 60 8.28 -15.53 -10.67
C PHE A 60 8.15 -16.39 -9.42
N THR A 61 9.18 -17.15 -9.10
CA THR A 61 9.29 -17.87 -7.82
C THR A 61 9.54 -16.85 -6.71
N ILE A 62 8.66 -16.81 -5.70
CA ILE A 62 8.85 -16.00 -4.49
C ILE A 62 9.80 -16.75 -3.55
N ILE A 63 10.94 -16.14 -3.24
CA ILE A 63 11.92 -16.66 -2.28
C ILE A 63 11.56 -16.24 -0.85
N ASP A 64 11.10 -15.00 -0.68
CA ASP A 64 10.85 -14.42 0.63
C ASP A 64 9.77 -13.37 0.57
N ILE A 65 8.96 -13.32 1.62
CA ILE A 65 7.84 -12.40 1.74
C ILE A 65 7.79 -11.85 3.16
N ALA A 66 7.68 -10.52 3.27
CA ALA A 66 7.49 -9.87 4.55
C ALA A 66 6.22 -10.39 5.23
N ALA A 67 6.30 -10.66 6.54
CA ALA A 67 5.17 -11.16 7.30
C ALA A 67 3.98 -10.20 7.23
N HIS A 68 2.78 -10.76 7.08
CA HIS A 68 1.56 -9.95 7.00
C HIS A 68 1.37 -9.11 8.27
N GLY A 69 1.18 -7.79 8.10
CA GLY A 69 1.04 -6.85 9.22
C GLY A 69 2.35 -6.37 9.84
N ALA A 70 3.52 -6.73 9.29
CA ALA A 70 4.81 -6.22 9.74
C ALA A 70 4.96 -4.72 9.40
N SER A 71 5.63 -3.98 10.29
CA SER A 71 6.02 -2.59 10.03
C SER A 71 7.21 -2.58 9.08
N VAL A 72 7.02 -2.01 7.90
CA VAL A 72 8.03 -1.94 6.84
C VAL A 72 8.40 -0.48 6.57
N LYS A 73 9.68 -0.21 6.34
CA LYS A 73 10.17 1.14 6.04
C LYS A 73 10.26 1.36 4.52
N LYS A 74 10.30 2.64 4.12
CA LYS A 74 10.53 3.02 2.72
C LYS A 74 11.88 2.46 2.24
N GLY A 75 11.84 1.68 1.16
CA GLY A 75 13.03 1.05 0.55
C GLY A 75 13.31 -0.37 1.01
N GLU A 76 12.49 -0.91 1.92
CA GLU A 76 12.59 -2.30 2.35
C GLU A 76 11.93 -3.25 1.35
N THR A 77 12.52 -4.42 1.14
CA THR A 77 12.01 -5.43 0.20
C THR A 77 10.80 -6.14 0.79
N LEU A 78 9.63 -5.99 0.17
CA LEU A 78 8.40 -6.67 0.58
C LEU A 78 8.32 -8.11 0.08
N VAL A 79 8.79 -8.33 -1.15
CA VAL A 79 8.80 -9.64 -1.81
C VAL A 79 10.13 -9.77 -2.54
N ARG A 80 10.87 -10.84 -2.25
CA ARG A 80 12.08 -11.22 -2.99
C ARG A 80 11.73 -12.32 -3.97
N PHE A 81 11.97 -12.08 -5.24
CA PHE A 81 11.81 -13.07 -6.31
C PHE A 81 13.16 -13.70 -6.66
N GLU A 82 13.11 -14.89 -7.24
CA GLU A 82 14.28 -15.53 -7.87
C GLU A 82 14.63 -14.79 -9.17
N THR A 83 15.82 -14.18 -9.22
CA THR A 83 16.24 -13.33 -10.35
C THR A 83 17.27 -13.98 -11.28
N ASP A 84 17.75 -15.19 -10.98
CA ASP A 84 18.86 -15.83 -11.68
C ASP A 84 18.67 -15.94 -13.20
N GLU A 85 17.46 -16.26 -13.67
CA GLU A 85 17.17 -16.29 -15.11
C GLU A 85 17.08 -14.90 -15.73
N ILE A 86 16.52 -13.94 -15.00
CA ILE A 86 16.37 -12.56 -15.45
C ILE A 86 17.75 -11.92 -15.59
N ASP A 87 18.62 -12.13 -14.61
CA ASP A 87 19.98 -11.61 -14.58
C ASP A 87 20.81 -12.20 -15.72
N ARG A 88 20.69 -13.52 -15.97
CA ARG A 88 21.31 -14.16 -17.14
C ARG A 88 20.82 -13.56 -18.46
N LYS A 89 19.51 -13.44 -18.65
CA LYS A 89 18.92 -12.82 -19.85
C LYS A 89 19.36 -11.37 -20.04
N LEU A 90 19.51 -10.61 -18.96
CA LEU A 90 20.02 -9.24 -18.97
C LEU A 90 21.47 -9.17 -19.44
N VAL A 91 22.32 -10.04 -18.91
CA VAL A 91 23.73 -10.13 -19.30
C VAL A 91 23.86 -10.53 -20.77
N ASP A 92 23.11 -11.54 -21.21
CA ASP A 92 23.15 -12.00 -22.60
C ASP A 92 22.62 -10.93 -23.56
N SER A 93 21.52 -10.25 -23.20
CA SER A 93 20.99 -9.14 -24.00
C SER A 93 22.00 -7.99 -24.10
N ARG A 94 22.69 -7.66 -23.00
CA ARG A 94 23.72 -6.62 -23.01
C ARG A 94 24.89 -7.00 -23.92
N ARG A 95 25.33 -8.27 -23.87
CA ARG A 95 26.39 -8.78 -24.77
C ARG A 95 25.96 -8.76 -26.23
N ALA A 96 24.73 -9.14 -26.52
CA ALA A 96 24.18 -9.11 -27.87
C ALA A 96 24.15 -7.68 -28.43
N LEU A 97 23.76 -6.69 -27.61
CA LEU A 97 23.79 -5.28 -27.98
C LEU A 97 25.21 -4.80 -28.32
N GLU A 98 26.20 -5.11 -27.46
CA GLU A 98 27.59 -4.73 -27.72
C GLU A 98 28.15 -5.40 -28.99
N SER A 99 27.86 -6.69 -29.18
CA SER A 99 28.25 -7.40 -30.41
C SER A 99 27.61 -6.77 -31.65
N GLY A 100 26.34 -6.42 -31.58
CA GLY A 100 25.64 -5.74 -32.67
C GLY A 100 26.24 -4.36 -32.97
N ARG A 101 26.62 -3.61 -31.94
CA ARG A 101 27.29 -2.31 -32.08
C ARG A 101 28.64 -2.43 -32.79
N LEU A 102 29.44 -3.42 -32.43
CA LEU A 102 30.73 -3.70 -33.07
C LEU A 102 30.56 -4.13 -34.52
N ALA A 103 29.59 -5.02 -34.80
CA ALA A 103 29.29 -5.47 -36.16
C ALA A 103 28.84 -4.31 -37.06
N LEU A 104 28.01 -3.39 -36.53
CA LEU A 104 27.59 -2.19 -37.24
C LEU A 104 28.80 -1.29 -37.57
N ALA A 105 29.66 -1.03 -36.58
CA ALA A 105 30.85 -0.21 -36.78
C ALA A 105 31.82 -0.83 -37.81
N GLN A 106 31.96 -2.15 -37.82
CA GLN A 106 32.75 -2.86 -38.82
C GLN A 106 32.13 -2.73 -40.22
N ALA A 107 30.82 -2.94 -40.35
CA ALA A 107 30.11 -2.81 -41.62
C ALA A 107 30.20 -1.38 -42.18
N GLU A 108 30.10 -0.37 -41.33
CA GLU A 108 30.31 1.04 -41.70
C GLU A 108 31.73 1.29 -42.23
N GLN A 109 32.75 0.73 -41.57
CA GLN A 109 34.13 0.88 -42.01
C GLN A 109 34.40 0.14 -43.33
N GLU A 110 33.85 -1.05 -43.50
CA GLU A 110 33.93 -1.81 -44.75
C GLU A 110 33.22 -1.10 -45.91
N ALA A 111 32.08 -0.45 -45.63
CA ALA A 111 31.36 0.34 -46.63
C ALA A 111 32.21 1.53 -47.10
N LYS A 112 32.81 2.29 -46.18
CA LYS A 112 33.73 3.40 -46.52
C LYS A 112 34.92 2.92 -47.35
N LEU A 113 35.58 1.86 -46.92
CA LEU A 113 36.71 1.29 -47.66
C LEU A 113 36.30 0.82 -49.07
N ARG A 114 35.09 0.28 -49.20
CA ARG A 114 34.56 -0.14 -50.51
C ARG A 114 34.32 1.06 -51.41
N GLU A 115 33.73 2.13 -50.90
CA GLU A 115 33.52 3.37 -51.65
C GLU A 115 34.84 3.96 -52.16
N GLU A 116 35.88 4.00 -51.31
CA GLU A 116 37.21 4.50 -51.68
C GLU A 116 37.95 3.60 -52.68
N THR A 117 37.83 2.27 -52.54
CA THR A 117 38.58 1.33 -53.39
C THR A 117 37.87 0.98 -54.70
N THR A 118 36.56 1.23 -54.81
CA THR A 118 35.76 0.99 -56.02
C THR A 118 36.28 1.70 -57.27
N PRO A 119 36.60 3.02 -57.26
CA PRO A 119 37.11 3.70 -58.45
C PRO A 119 38.46 3.12 -58.92
N HIS A 120 39.38 2.85 -57.99
CA HIS A 120 40.67 2.26 -58.31
C HIS A 120 40.55 0.85 -58.92
N LYS A 121 39.62 0.04 -58.40
CA LYS A 121 39.33 -1.29 -58.96
C LYS A 121 38.67 -1.21 -60.34
N LEU A 122 37.79 -0.24 -60.58
CA LEU A 122 37.18 0.02 -61.89
C LEU A 122 38.24 0.43 -62.94
N GLU A 123 39.17 1.30 -62.58
CA GLU A 123 40.26 1.70 -63.47
C GLU A 123 41.21 0.54 -63.78
N ALA A 124 41.56 -0.27 -62.77
CA ALA A 124 42.39 -1.45 -62.96
C ALA A 124 41.71 -2.48 -63.89
N ALA A 125 40.42 -2.73 -63.70
CA ALA A 125 39.64 -3.63 -64.55
C ALA A 125 39.54 -3.14 -66.00
N ARG A 126 39.39 -1.82 -66.21
CA ARG A 126 39.37 -1.21 -67.56
C ARG A 126 40.71 -1.31 -68.27
N LYS A 127 41.84 -1.31 -67.55
CA LYS A 127 43.18 -1.42 -68.14
C LYS A 127 43.58 -2.86 -68.49
N ALA A 128 42.90 -3.85 -67.91
CA ALA A 128 43.18 -5.27 -68.12
C ALA A 128 42.34 -5.92 -69.23
N ALA A 129 41.38 -5.19 -69.79
CA ALA A 129 40.53 -5.58 -70.91
C ALA A 129 41.02 -4.92 -72.21
#